data_AF-R9HB50-F1
#
_entry.id   AF-R9HB50-F1
#
_cell.length_a   1.000
_cell.length_b   1.000
_cell.length_c   1.000
_cell.angle_alpha   90.00
_cell.angle_beta   90.00
_cell.angle_gamma   90.00
#
_symmetry.space_group_name_H-M   'P 1'
#
loop_
_entity.id
_entity.type
_entity.pdbx_description
1 polymer ?
#
loop_
_entity_poly.entity_id
_entity_poly.type
_entity_poly.pdbx_seq_one_letter_code
_entity_poly.pdbx_strand_id
1 'polypeptide(L)'
;MKMPPVLCCIVFLFVSMLSAVARQQEKPRVIVTTDGEIDDQSSMIRFLMYSSDYDVAGIVQVNGVQKDGHSKDKWIESQIAKYAECLPNLRKHNPDYPDAEYLLSVLAVGNENREDLHKLPPLLSDSEGAQLIIRTLLDSDPRPVHILAWGGANTQANALWQIKQKYSAAEWAKAVSKARLYCIWYQDGGGKWIEQNLPEIIIYESGAPDHDGGWRYVWDYMSVDYYFKNRLSKNSKELQQIMDKPWLADHIKNGHGPLCAAYPQEYTSEGDTPSFMPLIRNGLEQHTDYTLGGWGGRPEYKNGNHMQDGNDLKNGVPDSHYTFQRWLPAIQNDWAARADWCVADEYSKANHQPVARILGESVRTVRPGEKIILDASPSFDPDKNSLSYQWWQYREAGSVQTKVAIKHADEKRAEIIVPDNPGKQLHLILELTDNGTPNLKSYKRVILNVN
;
A
#
# COMPACT_ATOMS: atom_id res chain seq x y z
N MET A 1 69.26 1.83 -9.61
CA MET A 1 67.91 1.32 -9.95
C MET A 1 66.94 1.79 -8.88
N LYS A 2 66.06 2.73 -9.21
CA LYS A 2 64.96 3.19 -8.36
C LYS A 2 63.67 3.02 -9.17
N MET A 3 62.75 2.18 -8.71
CA MET A 3 61.37 2.11 -9.21
C MET A 3 60.44 2.90 -8.25
N PRO A 4 59.39 3.57 -8.76
CA PRO A 4 58.52 4.42 -7.95
C PRO A 4 57.34 3.65 -7.32
N PRO A 5 56.68 4.22 -6.28
CA PRO A 5 55.56 3.58 -5.59
C PRO A 5 54.25 3.95 -6.27
N VAL A 6 53.66 3.03 -7.03
CA VAL A 6 52.27 3.15 -7.52
C VAL A 6 51.59 1.80 -7.37
N LEU A 7 51.23 1.43 -6.13
CA LEU A 7 50.27 0.34 -5.91
C LEU A 7 49.69 0.35 -4.50
N CYS A 8 48.99 1.43 -4.10
CA CYS A 8 48.21 1.40 -2.85
C CYS A 8 46.89 2.20 -2.88
N CYS A 9 46.44 2.69 -4.04
CA CYS A 9 45.21 3.49 -4.13
C CYS A 9 44.06 2.83 -4.92
N ILE A 10 44.24 1.62 -5.47
CA ILE A 10 43.21 0.98 -6.31
C ILE A 10 42.31 0.02 -5.51
N VAL A 11 42.74 -0.44 -4.34
CA VAL A 11 41.94 -1.41 -3.54
C VAL A 11 40.90 -0.72 -2.63
N PHE A 12 41.09 0.55 -2.27
CA PHE A 12 40.12 1.29 -1.44
C PHE A 12 38.97 1.95 -2.24
N LEU A 13 39.06 2.00 -3.57
CA LEU A 13 38.01 2.55 -4.44
C LEU A 13 37.02 1.49 -4.94
N PHE A 14 37.34 0.20 -4.81
CA PHE A 14 36.44 -0.88 -5.20
C PHE A 14 35.52 -1.37 -4.07
N VAL A 15 35.84 -1.08 -2.80
CA VAL A 15 35.00 -1.44 -1.65
C VAL A 15 33.92 -0.38 -1.37
N SER A 16 34.12 0.87 -1.80
CA SER A 16 33.10 1.93 -1.65
C SER A 16 32.05 1.96 -2.78
N MET A 17 32.29 1.30 -3.91
CA MET A 17 31.29 1.18 -4.99
C MET A 17 30.28 0.03 -4.80
N LEU A 18 30.52 -0.90 -3.86
CA LEU A 18 29.58 -1.95 -3.51
C LEU A 18 28.52 -1.50 -2.48
N SER A 19 28.68 -0.33 -1.87
CA SER A 19 27.70 0.27 -0.95
C SER A 19 26.68 1.17 -1.64
N ALA A 20 26.79 1.36 -2.96
CA ALA A 20 25.85 2.09 -3.80
C ALA A 20 25.06 1.15 -4.73
N VAL A 21 25.03 -0.15 -4.42
CA VAL A 21 23.90 -0.98 -4.83
C VAL A 21 22.68 -0.30 -4.25
N ALA A 22 21.80 0.19 -5.14
CA ALA A 22 20.56 0.87 -4.80
C ALA A 22 20.02 0.33 -3.49
N ARG A 23 19.77 1.19 -2.50
CA ARG A 23 18.92 0.80 -1.37
C ARG A 23 17.58 0.45 -1.99
N GLN A 24 17.43 -0.82 -2.36
CA GLN A 24 16.18 -1.39 -2.78
C GLN A 24 15.25 -1.04 -1.63
N GLN A 25 14.20 -0.29 -1.95
CA GLN A 25 13.28 0.20 -0.93
C GLN A 25 12.86 -1.01 -0.12
N GLU A 26 13.25 -1.02 1.16
CA GLU A 26 13.00 -2.13 2.08
C GLU A 26 11.49 -2.37 2.07
N LYS A 27 11.08 -3.64 1.90
CA LYS A 27 9.65 -3.97 1.87
C LYS A 27 8.99 -3.47 3.16
N PRO A 28 7.85 -2.75 3.10
CA PRO A 28 7.10 -2.43 4.31
C PRO A 28 6.66 -3.72 4.99
N ARG A 29 6.58 -3.72 6.33
CA ARG A 29 6.11 -4.85 7.11
C ARG A 29 4.61 -4.71 7.34
N VAL A 30 3.86 -5.79 7.17
CA VAL A 30 2.40 -5.76 7.27
C VAL A 30 1.86 -6.84 8.21
N ILE A 31 0.90 -6.47 9.04
CA ILE A 31 -0.01 -7.39 9.70
C ILE A 31 -1.40 -7.07 9.16
N VAL A 32 -2.07 -8.03 8.54
CA VAL A 32 -3.48 -7.91 8.19
C VAL A 32 -4.32 -8.54 9.29
N THR A 33 -5.39 -7.86 9.70
CA THR A 33 -6.40 -8.43 10.59
C THR A 33 -7.76 -8.37 9.92
N THR A 34 -8.46 -9.49 9.85
CA THR A 34 -9.64 -9.67 8.99
C THR A 34 -10.74 -10.39 9.73
N ASP A 35 -11.99 -9.95 9.55
CA ASP A 35 -13.17 -10.64 10.08
C ASP A 35 -13.81 -11.60 9.07
N GLY A 36 -13.32 -11.64 7.83
CA GLY A 36 -13.55 -12.76 6.92
C GLY A 36 -14.88 -12.71 6.17
N GLU A 37 -15.48 -11.51 6.05
CA GLU A 37 -16.61 -11.28 5.16
C GLU A 37 -16.25 -11.58 3.71
N ILE A 38 -17.25 -11.51 2.82
CA ILE A 38 -17.05 -11.87 1.42
C ILE A 38 -16.09 -10.90 0.70
N ASP A 39 -16.04 -9.63 1.12
CA ASP A 39 -15.07 -8.63 0.64
C ASP A 39 -13.69 -8.79 1.28
N ASP A 40 -13.56 -9.24 2.53
CA ASP A 40 -12.26 -9.68 3.07
C ASP A 40 -11.68 -10.84 2.26
N GLN A 41 -12.50 -11.85 1.96
CA GLN A 41 -12.09 -13.00 1.17
C GLN A 41 -11.66 -12.59 -0.24
N SER A 42 -12.31 -11.56 -0.80
CA SER A 42 -11.95 -10.97 -2.08
C SER A 42 -10.62 -10.20 -1.99
N SER A 43 -10.47 -9.36 -0.97
CA SER A 43 -9.27 -8.55 -0.70
C SER A 43 -8.06 -9.42 -0.37
N MET A 44 -8.24 -10.56 0.31
CA MET A 44 -7.17 -11.50 0.66
C MET A 44 -6.56 -12.17 -0.58
N ILE A 45 -7.37 -12.50 -1.59
CA ILE A 45 -6.87 -13.03 -2.88
C ILE A 45 -5.94 -12.02 -3.55
N ARG A 46 -6.35 -10.75 -3.59
CA ARG A 46 -5.49 -9.66 -4.09
C ARG A 46 -4.27 -9.48 -3.19
N PHE A 47 -4.41 -9.43 -1.88
CA PHE A 47 -3.30 -9.34 -0.92
C PHE A 47 -2.23 -10.44 -1.18
N LEU A 48 -2.64 -11.71 -1.31
CA LEU A 48 -1.71 -12.80 -1.60
C LEU A 48 -0.95 -12.60 -2.93
N MET A 49 -1.61 -12.09 -3.97
CA MET A 49 -0.96 -11.72 -5.25
C MET A 49 -0.03 -10.51 -5.16
N TYR A 50 -0.11 -9.70 -4.10
CA TYR A 50 0.79 -8.57 -3.85
C TYR A 50 1.83 -8.86 -2.75
N SER A 51 1.85 -10.07 -2.20
CA SER A 51 2.77 -10.46 -1.11
C SER A 51 4.26 -10.42 -1.47
N SER A 52 4.61 -10.19 -2.75
CA SER A 52 5.97 -9.85 -3.17
C SER A 52 6.42 -8.44 -2.79
N ASP A 53 5.49 -7.52 -2.47
CA ASP A 53 5.78 -6.10 -2.24
C ASP A 53 5.97 -5.72 -0.78
N TYR A 54 5.56 -6.57 0.14
CA TYR A 54 5.64 -6.36 1.58
C TYR A 54 6.05 -7.64 2.31
N ASP A 55 6.59 -7.47 3.51
CA ASP A 55 6.88 -8.60 4.41
C ASP A 55 5.65 -8.87 5.26
N VAL A 56 4.94 -9.97 4.99
CA VAL A 56 3.78 -10.41 5.80
C VAL A 56 4.29 -10.90 7.15
N ALA A 57 4.14 -10.06 8.18
CA ALA A 57 4.49 -10.38 9.56
C ALA A 57 3.35 -11.06 10.32
N GLY A 58 2.11 -10.95 9.83
CA GLY A 58 0.95 -11.57 10.45
C GLY A 58 -0.30 -11.56 9.57
N ILE A 59 -1.10 -12.61 9.71
CA ILE A 59 -2.48 -12.69 9.23
C ILE A 59 -3.32 -13.07 10.45
N VAL A 60 -4.16 -12.16 10.94
CA VAL A 60 -4.88 -12.35 12.21
C VAL A 60 -6.39 -12.37 11.96
N GLN A 61 -7.04 -13.45 12.35
CA GLN A 61 -8.50 -13.58 12.23
C GLN A 61 -9.16 -12.91 13.45
N VAL A 62 -10.02 -11.93 13.20
CA VAL A 62 -10.72 -11.12 14.21
C VAL A 62 -12.23 -11.17 13.96
N ASN A 63 -13.01 -10.33 14.66
CA ASN A 63 -14.39 -10.04 14.32
C ASN A 63 -14.57 -8.54 14.01
N GLY A 64 -15.73 -8.16 13.50
CA GLY A 64 -16.11 -6.78 13.22
C GLY A 64 -17.61 -6.56 13.36
N VAL A 65 -18.19 -5.72 12.50
CA VAL A 65 -19.63 -5.38 12.56
C VAL A 65 -20.53 -6.63 12.44
N GLN A 66 -20.06 -7.68 11.77
CA GLN A 66 -20.78 -8.96 11.61
C GLN A 66 -20.74 -9.88 12.83
N LYS A 67 -20.08 -9.47 13.92
CA LYS A 67 -20.11 -10.06 15.28
C LYS A 67 -19.47 -11.43 15.45
N ASP A 68 -19.58 -12.34 14.48
CA ASP A 68 -19.06 -13.70 14.55
C ASP A 68 -17.74 -13.81 13.77
N GLY A 69 -16.74 -14.48 14.34
CA GLY A 69 -15.46 -14.78 13.67
C GLY A 69 -15.54 -15.98 12.72
N HIS A 70 -14.69 -15.97 11.69
CA HIS A 70 -14.69 -16.96 10.61
C HIS A 70 -13.53 -17.97 10.66
N SER A 71 -12.70 -18.00 11.70
CA SER A 71 -11.50 -18.87 11.72
C SER A 71 -11.78 -20.38 11.64
N LYS A 72 -12.98 -20.81 12.02
CA LYS A 72 -13.42 -22.21 11.93
C LYS A 72 -13.65 -22.67 10.50
N ASP A 73 -13.91 -21.74 9.58
CA ASP A 73 -14.19 -22.03 8.17
C ASP A 73 -12.91 -22.36 7.38
N LYS A 74 -11.74 -22.07 7.95
CA LYS A 74 -10.43 -22.35 7.34
C LYS A 74 -10.27 -21.74 5.94
N TRP A 75 -10.91 -20.59 5.72
CA TRP A 75 -10.96 -19.93 4.42
C TRP A 75 -9.61 -19.32 4.04
N ILE A 76 -8.85 -18.77 5.00
CA ILE A 76 -7.50 -18.23 4.75
C ILE A 76 -6.55 -19.37 4.38
N GLU A 77 -6.56 -20.47 5.15
CA GLU A 77 -5.75 -21.65 4.85
C GLU A 77 -6.08 -22.21 3.45
N SER A 78 -7.37 -22.25 3.08
CA SER A 78 -7.82 -22.65 1.74
C SER A 78 -7.28 -21.72 0.64
N GLN A 79 -7.32 -20.40 0.84
CA GLN A 79 -6.75 -19.45 -0.13
C GLN A 79 -5.22 -19.52 -0.20
N ILE A 80 -4.52 -19.71 0.93
CA ILE A 80 -3.07 -19.92 0.94
C ILE A 80 -2.70 -21.21 0.20
N ALA A 81 -3.49 -22.28 0.32
CA ALA A 81 -3.26 -23.50 -0.45
C ALA A 81 -3.34 -23.25 -1.96
N LYS A 82 -4.35 -22.50 -2.42
CA LYS A 82 -4.48 -22.10 -3.82
C LYS A 82 -3.36 -21.15 -4.28
N TYR A 83 -2.91 -20.26 -3.41
CA TYR A 83 -1.71 -19.44 -3.64
C TYR A 83 -0.48 -20.32 -3.83
N ALA A 84 -0.31 -21.38 -3.03
CA ALA A 84 0.79 -22.32 -3.14
C ALA A 84 0.83 -23.02 -4.52
N GLU A 85 -0.35 -23.30 -5.10
CA GLU A 85 -0.45 -23.84 -6.46
C GLU A 85 0.03 -22.84 -7.55
N CYS A 86 -0.21 -21.54 -7.35
CA CYS A 86 0.28 -20.47 -8.26
C CYS A 86 1.75 -20.10 -8.03
N LEU A 87 2.29 -20.38 -6.84
CA LEU A 87 3.60 -19.90 -6.38
C LEU A 87 4.78 -20.23 -7.32
N PRO A 88 4.86 -21.43 -7.95
CA PRO A 88 5.94 -21.74 -8.88
C PRO A 88 5.98 -20.81 -10.10
N ASN A 89 4.82 -20.34 -10.58
CA ASN A 89 4.75 -19.38 -11.69
C ASN A 89 4.98 -17.96 -11.20
N LEU A 90 4.31 -17.56 -10.11
CA LEU A 90 4.50 -16.25 -9.48
C LEU A 90 5.99 -15.93 -9.24
N ARG A 91 6.78 -16.90 -8.77
CA ARG A 91 8.22 -16.75 -8.51
C ARG A 91 9.09 -16.61 -9.76
N LYS A 92 8.60 -16.98 -10.93
CA LYS A 92 9.29 -16.70 -12.21
C LYS A 92 9.19 -15.23 -12.56
N HIS A 93 8.08 -14.59 -12.23
CA HIS A 93 7.81 -13.17 -12.48
C HIS A 93 8.36 -12.27 -11.38
N ASN A 94 8.34 -12.73 -10.13
CA ASN A 94 8.96 -12.03 -9.02
C ASN A 94 9.46 -13.02 -7.94
N PRO A 95 10.78 -13.15 -7.69
CA PRO A 95 11.30 -14.12 -6.72
C PRO A 95 10.94 -13.79 -5.27
N ASP A 96 10.44 -12.57 -5.00
CA ASP A 96 10.16 -12.04 -3.67
C ASP A 96 8.89 -12.60 -3.00
N TYR A 97 8.11 -13.44 -3.68
CA TYR A 97 6.90 -14.06 -3.12
C TYR A 97 7.22 -15.03 -1.96
N PRO A 98 6.58 -14.89 -0.79
CA PRO A 98 6.82 -15.73 0.38
C PRO A 98 6.37 -17.19 0.18
N ASP A 99 6.91 -18.09 1.00
CA ASP A 99 6.43 -19.49 1.03
C ASP A 99 5.02 -19.57 1.63
N ALA A 100 4.20 -20.48 1.13
CA ALA A 100 2.88 -20.73 1.69
C ALA A 100 2.97 -21.21 3.15
N GLU A 101 3.97 -22.04 3.46
CA GLU A 101 4.27 -22.50 4.81
C GLU A 101 4.62 -21.34 5.75
N TYR A 102 5.34 -20.34 5.24
CA TYR A 102 5.64 -19.13 6.02
C TYR A 102 4.36 -18.33 6.30
N LEU A 103 3.50 -18.12 5.29
CA LEU A 103 2.22 -17.43 5.48
C LEU A 103 1.33 -18.14 6.52
N LEU A 104 1.28 -19.48 6.50
CA LEU A 104 0.58 -20.28 7.51
C LEU A 104 1.22 -20.14 8.90
N SER A 105 2.55 -20.01 8.99
CA SER A 105 3.26 -19.87 10.28
C SER A 105 2.98 -18.54 10.99
N VAL A 106 2.52 -17.53 10.25
CA VAL A 106 2.13 -16.21 10.77
C VAL A 106 0.61 -16.00 10.77
N LEU A 107 -0.17 -17.06 10.54
CA LEU A 107 -1.60 -17.07 10.74
C LEU A 107 -1.92 -17.26 12.22
N ALA A 108 -2.75 -16.40 12.80
CA ALA A 108 -3.16 -16.47 14.20
C ALA A 108 -4.64 -16.12 14.37
N VAL A 109 -5.23 -16.55 15.48
CA VAL A 109 -6.58 -16.16 15.88
C VAL A 109 -6.51 -15.06 16.94
N GLY A 110 -7.15 -13.93 16.65
CA GLY A 110 -7.30 -12.78 17.55
C GLY A 110 -8.54 -12.88 18.44
N ASN A 111 -9.04 -11.73 18.87
CA ASN A 111 -10.27 -11.61 19.64
C ASN A 111 -11.50 -11.63 18.71
N GLU A 112 -11.83 -12.80 18.17
CA GLU A 112 -12.93 -12.98 17.20
C GLU A 112 -14.25 -13.49 17.83
N ASN A 113 -14.28 -13.76 19.14
CA ASN A 113 -15.50 -14.20 19.80
C ASN A 113 -16.51 -13.06 19.84
N ARG A 114 -17.79 -13.37 19.60
CA ARG A 114 -18.88 -12.38 19.65
C ARG A 114 -18.95 -11.56 20.93
N GLU A 115 -18.62 -12.17 22.07
CA GLU A 115 -18.57 -11.45 23.34
C GLU A 115 -17.47 -10.41 23.41
N ASP A 116 -16.40 -10.56 22.64
CA ASP A 116 -15.24 -9.66 22.64
C ASP A 116 -15.52 -8.37 21.84
N LEU A 117 -16.54 -8.36 20.97
CA LEU A 117 -16.92 -7.19 20.16
C LEU A 117 -17.21 -5.94 21.00
N HIS A 118 -17.74 -6.14 22.20
CA HIS A 118 -18.12 -5.05 23.11
C HIS A 118 -17.12 -4.86 24.26
N LYS A 119 -16.08 -5.69 24.32
CA LYS A 119 -15.04 -5.57 25.34
C LYS A 119 -13.93 -4.67 24.80
N LEU A 120 -13.42 -3.83 25.68
CA LEU A 120 -12.25 -2.99 25.44
C LEU A 120 -11.21 -3.30 26.51
N PRO A 121 -9.92 -3.01 26.28
CA PRO A 121 -8.93 -3.17 27.34
C PRO A 121 -9.36 -2.41 28.62
N PRO A 122 -9.20 -3.00 29.82
CA PRO A 122 -8.46 -4.24 30.11
C PRO A 122 -9.33 -5.52 30.09
N LEU A 123 -10.56 -5.48 29.58
CA LEU A 123 -11.54 -6.57 29.67
C LEU A 123 -11.38 -7.67 28.61
N LEU A 124 -10.53 -7.45 27.60
CA LEU A 124 -10.24 -8.42 26.55
C LEU A 124 -9.33 -9.54 27.08
N SER A 125 -9.67 -10.78 26.72
CA SER A 125 -8.78 -11.92 27.00
C SER A 125 -7.57 -11.90 26.07
N ASP A 126 -6.47 -12.49 26.51
CA ASP A 126 -5.30 -12.65 25.65
C ASP A 126 -5.61 -13.56 24.45
N SER A 127 -4.92 -13.36 23.33
CA SER A 127 -5.12 -14.12 22.08
C SER A 127 -3.81 -14.33 21.33
N GLU A 128 -3.75 -15.37 20.50
CA GLU A 128 -2.56 -15.65 19.68
C GLU A 128 -2.25 -14.47 18.75
N GLY A 129 -3.29 -13.84 18.19
CA GLY A 129 -3.20 -12.62 17.39
C GLY A 129 -2.60 -11.45 18.15
N ALA A 130 -3.05 -11.19 19.38
CA ALA A 130 -2.47 -10.13 20.21
C ALA A 130 -0.99 -10.41 20.51
N GLN A 131 -0.64 -11.65 20.84
CA GLN A 131 0.74 -12.05 21.07
C GLN A 131 1.62 -11.94 19.83
N LEU A 132 1.09 -12.23 18.63
CA LEU A 132 1.79 -12.03 17.37
C LEU A 132 2.10 -10.54 17.15
N ILE A 133 1.13 -9.65 17.35
CA ILE A 133 1.33 -8.20 17.23
C ILE A 133 2.39 -7.73 18.23
N ILE A 134 2.31 -8.16 19.49
CA ILE A 134 3.29 -7.81 20.53
C ILE A 134 4.70 -8.23 20.12
N ARG A 135 4.90 -9.49 19.72
CA ARG A 135 6.22 -9.99 19.27
C ARG A 135 6.74 -9.18 18.09
N THR A 136 5.89 -8.88 17.12
CA THR A 136 6.27 -8.13 15.91
C THR A 136 6.67 -6.69 16.24
N LEU A 137 5.93 -6.00 17.12
CA LEU A 137 6.25 -4.63 17.51
C LEU A 137 7.52 -4.56 18.37
N LEU A 138 7.80 -5.61 19.16
CA LEU A 138 8.97 -5.64 20.04
C LEU A 138 10.22 -6.30 19.45
N ASP A 139 10.14 -6.91 18.27
CA ASP A 139 11.29 -7.53 17.60
C ASP A 139 12.40 -6.53 17.21
N SER A 140 13.59 -7.03 16.87
CA SER A 140 14.76 -6.20 16.57
C SER A 140 14.70 -5.44 15.23
N ASP A 141 13.72 -5.73 14.37
CA ASP A 141 13.59 -5.04 13.09
C ASP A 141 12.99 -3.63 13.32
N PRO A 142 13.73 -2.57 12.94
CA PRO A 142 13.35 -1.19 13.24
C PRO A 142 12.28 -0.63 12.30
N ARG A 143 11.95 -1.34 11.21
CA ARG A 143 10.99 -0.85 10.22
C ARG A 143 9.59 -0.70 10.84
N PRO A 144 8.81 0.31 10.42
CA PRO A 144 7.40 0.39 10.78
C PRO A 144 6.63 -0.86 10.39
N VAL A 145 5.57 -1.14 11.14
CA VAL A 145 4.65 -2.25 10.91
C VAL A 145 3.26 -1.66 10.67
N HIS A 146 2.77 -1.88 9.46
CA HIS A 146 1.43 -1.47 9.04
C HIS A 146 0.43 -2.53 9.49
N ILE A 147 -0.44 -2.17 10.43
CA ILE A 147 -1.46 -3.05 10.99
C ILE A 147 -2.79 -2.66 10.34
N LEU A 148 -3.25 -3.50 9.41
CA LEU A 148 -4.42 -3.26 8.58
C LEU A 148 -5.64 -3.90 9.24
N ALA A 149 -6.48 -3.10 9.87
CA ALA A 149 -7.74 -3.54 10.45
C ALA A 149 -8.85 -3.51 9.38
N TRP A 150 -9.05 -4.67 8.75
CA TRP A 150 -10.15 -4.91 7.78
C TRP A 150 -11.47 -5.11 8.54
N GLY A 151 -11.44 -5.83 9.66
CA GLY A 151 -12.54 -5.89 10.62
C GLY A 151 -12.38 -4.92 11.80
N GLY A 152 -12.75 -5.39 12.98
CA GLY A 152 -12.54 -4.67 14.25
C GLY A 152 -11.06 -4.52 14.63
N ALA A 153 -10.80 -3.59 15.55
CA ALA A 153 -9.46 -3.28 16.07
C ALA A 153 -9.26 -3.67 17.56
N ASN A 154 -10.15 -4.50 18.13
CA ASN A 154 -10.06 -4.96 19.52
C ASN A 154 -8.75 -5.71 19.83
N THR A 155 -8.26 -6.54 18.92
CA THR A 155 -7.05 -7.35 19.10
C THR A 155 -5.80 -6.48 19.14
N GLN A 156 -5.77 -5.45 18.31
CA GLN A 156 -4.75 -4.42 18.22
C GLN A 156 -4.75 -3.56 19.49
N ALA A 157 -5.95 -3.14 19.93
CA ALA A 157 -6.13 -2.39 21.17
C ALA A 157 -5.61 -3.19 22.37
N ASN A 158 -5.95 -4.49 22.42
CA ASN A 158 -5.47 -5.40 23.46
C ASN A 158 -3.94 -5.55 23.43
N ALA A 159 -3.35 -5.81 22.27
CA ALA A 159 -1.90 -5.93 22.11
C ALA A 159 -1.17 -4.66 22.59
N LEU A 160 -1.58 -3.48 22.11
CA LEU A 160 -0.97 -2.20 22.48
C LEU A 160 -1.16 -1.87 23.96
N TRP A 161 -2.35 -2.14 24.52
CA TRP A 161 -2.60 -2.01 25.95
C TRP A 161 -1.66 -2.91 26.76
N GLN A 162 -1.50 -4.17 26.38
CA GLN A 162 -0.59 -5.09 27.05
C GLN A 162 0.87 -4.60 27.02
N ILE A 163 1.34 -4.06 25.88
CA ILE A 163 2.67 -3.45 25.80
C ILE A 163 2.78 -2.29 26.80
N LYS A 164 1.83 -1.36 26.78
CA LYS A 164 1.81 -0.18 27.66
C LYS A 164 1.82 -0.55 29.15
N GLN A 165 1.12 -1.60 29.54
CA GLN A 165 0.96 -1.98 30.95
C GLN A 165 2.05 -2.91 31.48
N LYS A 166 2.54 -3.85 30.66
CA LYS A 166 3.38 -4.97 31.11
C LYS A 166 4.86 -4.83 30.74
N TYR A 167 5.19 -3.99 29.77
CA TYR A 167 6.55 -3.87 29.23
C TYR A 167 7.22 -2.57 29.67
N SER A 168 8.54 -2.49 29.47
CA SER A 168 9.31 -1.32 29.85
C SER A 168 8.94 -0.09 29.01
N ALA A 169 9.26 1.11 29.52
CA ALA A 169 9.06 2.36 28.78
C ALA A 169 9.82 2.39 27.44
N ALA A 170 10.98 1.72 27.36
CA ALA A 170 11.76 1.61 26.12
C ALA A 170 11.07 0.71 25.09
N GLU A 171 10.47 -0.40 25.53
CA GLU A 171 9.67 -1.30 24.68
C GLU A 171 8.37 -0.63 24.21
N TRP A 172 7.71 0.15 25.07
CA TRP A 172 6.58 0.98 24.64
C TRP A 172 7.00 2.00 23.58
N ALA A 173 8.09 2.74 23.79
CA ALA A 173 8.59 3.72 22.82
C ALA A 173 8.94 3.06 21.47
N LYS A 174 9.48 1.84 21.50
CA LYS A 174 9.74 1.02 20.32
C LYS A 174 8.47 0.58 19.60
N ALA A 175 7.45 0.15 20.33
CA ALA A 175 6.16 -0.20 19.74
C ALA A 175 5.50 1.02 19.08
N VAL A 176 5.51 2.17 19.75
CA VAL A 176 5.00 3.45 19.23
C VAL A 176 5.70 3.87 17.94
N SER A 177 7.03 3.80 17.90
CA SER A 177 7.78 4.22 16.71
C SER A 177 7.47 3.35 15.49
N LYS A 178 7.09 2.08 15.70
CA LYS A 178 6.80 1.11 14.64
C LYS A 178 5.33 1.05 14.21
N ALA A 179 4.39 1.13 15.14
CA ALA A 179 2.98 0.88 14.84
C ALA A 179 2.37 1.94 13.91
N ARG A 180 1.78 1.50 12.79
CA ARG A 180 0.96 2.32 11.88
C ARG A 180 -0.36 1.59 11.68
N LEU A 181 -1.44 2.07 12.30
CA LEU A 181 -2.75 1.45 12.16
C LEU A 181 -3.48 2.03 10.97
N TYR A 182 -4.02 1.16 10.12
CA TYR A 182 -4.94 1.52 9.04
C TYR A 182 -6.25 0.80 9.32
N CYS A 183 -7.28 1.53 9.74
CA CYS A 183 -8.59 0.99 10.01
C CYS A 183 -9.53 1.29 8.83
N ILE A 184 -10.10 0.24 8.25
CA ILE A 184 -11.20 0.36 7.29
C ILE A 184 -12.46 0.59 8.10
N TRP A 185 -12.78 1.87 8.32
CA TRP A 185 -13.75 2.34 9.30
C TRP A 185 -13.44 1.83 10.73
N TYR A 186 -14.20 2.27 11.71
CA TYR A 186 -14.18 1.67 13.04
C TYR A 186 -15.34 0.68 13.15
N GLN A 187 -14.99 -0.59 12.97
CA GLN A 187 -15.95 -1.70 12.94
C GLN A 187 -16.23 -2.30 14.31
N ASP A 188 -15.51 -1.84 15.33
CA ASP A 188 -15.74 -2.09 16.75
C ASP A 188 -15.28 -0.86 17.58
N GLY A 189 -15.28 -0.99 18.91
CA GLY A 189 -14.80 0.08 19.80
C GLY A 189 -13.26 0.19 19.91
N GLY A 190 -12.50 -0.75 19.35
CA GLY A 190 -11.04 -0.86 19.53
C GLY A 190 -10.28 0.31 18.90
N GLY A 191 -10.62 0.67 17.66
CA GLY A 191 -9.99 1.79 16.96
C GLY A 191 -10.19 3.10 17.71
N LYS A 192 -11.43 3.36 18.13
CA LYS A 192 -11.76 4.54 18.93
C LYS A 192 -11.06 4.55 20.29
N TRP A 193 -10.95 3.39 20.94
CA TRP A 193 -10.25 3.26 22.21
C TRP A 193 -8.76 3.60 22.06
N ILE A 194 -8.09 3.11 21.00
CA ILE A 194 -6.68 3.43 20.72
C ILE A 194 -6.50 4.93 20.50
N GLU A 195 -7.34 5.55 19.65
CA GLU A 195 -7.33 6.99 19.40
C GLU A 195 -7.41 7.81 20.70
N GLN A 196 -8.28 7.42 21.63
CA GLN A 196 -8.53 8.15 22.88
C GLN A 196 -7.49 7.90 23.97
N ASN A 197 -6.93 6.69 24.05
CA ASN A 197 -6.11 6.26 25.20
C ASN A 197 -4.62 6.15 24.87
N LEU A 198 -4.26 6.05 23.59
CA LEU A 198 -2.88 5.88 23.11
C LEU A 198 -2.57 6.91 22.00
N PRO A 199 -2.62 8.22 22.30
CA PRO A 199 -2.46 9.28 21.30
C PRO A 199 -1.08 9.27 20.60
N GLU A 200 -0.10 8.54 21.12
CA GLU A 200 1.20 8.35 20.48
C GLU A 200 1.12 7.43 19.23
N ILE A 201 0.05 6.65 19.08
CA ILE A 201 -0.12 5.71 17.96
C ILE A 201 -0.69 6.44 16.75
N ILE A 202 -0.07 6.20 15.59
CA ILE A 202 -0.56 6.69 14.30
C ILE A 202 -1.71 5.80 13.83
N ILE A 203 -2.86 6.42 13.59
CA ILE A 203 -4.08 5.75 13.15
C ILE A 203 -4.68 6.47 11.95
N TYR A 204 -4.85 5.75 10.86
CA TYR A 204 -5.64 6.17 9.71
C TYR A 204 -7.01 5.49 9.78
N GLU A 205 -8.05 6.26 10.09
CA GLU A 205 -9.45 5.85 9.97
C GLU A 205 -9.95 6.16 8.55
N SER A 206 -9.79 5.18 7.66
CA SER A 206 -10.24 5.27 6.27
C SER A 206 -11.74 5.11 6.20
N GLY A 207 -12.44 6.01 5.52
CA GLY A 207 -13.90 5.96 5.41
C GLY A 207 -14.65 6.87 6.38
N ALA A 208 -13.94 7.69 7.14
CA ALA A 208 -14.52 8.64 8.09
C ALA A 208 -14.75 10.05 7.48
N PRO A 209 -15.77 10.80 7.97
CA PRO A 209 -16.81 10.33 8.89
C PRO A 209 -17.69 9.25 8.23
N ASP A 210 -18.22 8.36 9.04
CA ASP A 210 -19.05 7.23 8.59
C ASP A 210 -20.16 7.70 7.63
N HIS A 211 -20.53 6.83 6.69
CA HIS A 211 -21.49 7.03 5.60
C HIS A 211 -21.05 7.82 4.36
N ASP A 212 -20.02 8.67 4.42
CA ASP A 212 -19.56 9.50 3.29
C ASP A 212 -18.03 9.53 3.09
N GLY A 213 -17.32 8.56 3.65
CA GLY A 213 -15.88 8.38 3.46
C GLY A 213 -15.44 8.25 1.99
N GLY A 214 -14.20 8.63 1.70
CA GLY A 214 -13.68 8.76 0.34
C GLY A 214 -13.53 7.43 -0.41
N TRP A 215 -13.08 6.37 0.26
CA TRP A 215 -12.91 5.06 -0.39
C TRP A 215 -14.24 4.33 -0.62
N ARG A 216 -15.25 4.62 0.22
CA ARG A 216 -16.61 4.13 0.07
C ARG A 216 -17.13 4.55 -1.29
N TYR A 217 -18.01 3.78 -1.92
CA TYR A 217 -18.50 4.03 -3.29
C TYR A 217 -17.46 3.89 -4.41
N VAL A 218 -16.18 3.68 -4.07
CA VAL A 218 -15.09 3.45 -5.03
C VAL A 218 -14.70 1.97 -5.01
N TRP A 219 -14.50 1.41 -3.81
CA TRP A 219 -13.97 0.07 -3.59
C TRP A 219 -14.96 -0.94 -2.98
N ASP A 220 -15.92 -0.49 -2.18
CA ASP A 220 -16.87 -1.36 -1.47
C ASP A 220 -17.91 -2.00 -2.40
N TYR A 221 -18.99 -2.55 -1.82
CA TYR A 221 -20.17 -3.06 -2.54
C TYR A 221 -20.82 -2.05 -3.49
N MET A 222 -20.38 -0.79 -3.48
CA MET A 222 -20.93 0.31 -4.27
C MET A 222 -19.95 0.80 -5.34
N SER A 223 -18.98 -0.04 -5.74
CA SER A 223 -18.05 0.22 -6.85
C SER A 223 -18.71 0.27 -8.23
N VAL A 224 -19.90 -0.32 -8.38
CA VAL A 224 -20.72 -0.35 -9.60
C VAL A 224 -22.16 0.02 -9.26
N ASP A 225 -22.82 0.77 -10.16
CA ASP A 225 -24.18 1.25 -9.93
C ASP A 225 -25.18 0.11 -9.67
N TYR A 226 -26.04 0.32 -8.67
CA TYR A 226 -27.20 -0.50 -8.32
C TYR A 226 -26.92 -1.93 -7.82
N TYR A 227 -25.66 -2.38 -7.79
CA TYR A 227 -25.32 -3.72 -7.32
C TYR A 227 -25.53 -3.92 -5.82
N PHE A 228 -25.45 -2.86 -5.03
CA PHE A 228 -25.73 -2.90 -3.60
C PHE A 228 -26.86 -1.94 -3.21
N LYS A 229 -27.94 -2.51 -2.67
CA LYS A 229 -29.10 -1.80 -2.11
C LYS A 229 -29.65 -0.69 -3.04
N ASN A 230 -29.59 -0.90 -4.35
CA ASN A 230 -30.02 0.05 -5.39
C ASN A 230 -29.38 1.45 -5.28
N ARG A 231 -28.13 1.52 -4.79
CA ARG A 231 -27.40 2.78 -4.64
C ARG A 231 -26.51 3.06 -5.84
N LEU A 232 -26.22 4.34 -6.06
CA LEU A 232 -25.28 4.78 -7.10
C LEU A 232 -23.84 4.71 -6.60
N SER A 233 -22.95 4.31 -7.49
CA SER A 233 -21.51 4.41 -7.32
C SER A 233 -21.04 5.86 -7.48
N LYS A 234 -19.86 6.15 -6.94
CA LYS A 234 -19.14 7.41 -7.19
C LYS A 234 -18.15 7.28 -8.34
N ASN A 235 -17.84 6.05 -8.77
CA ASN A 235 -17.03 5.78 -9.94
C ASN A 235 -17.72 6.33 -11.19
N SER A 236 -16.93 6.93 -12.11
CA SER A 236 -17.43 7.28 -13.44
C SER A 236 -17.82 6.01 -14.21
N LYS A 237 -18.54 6.15 -15.32
CA LYS A 237 -18.97 4.98 -16.11
C LYS A 237 -17.79 4.17 -16.64
N GLU A 238 -16.69 4.84 -16.99
CA GLU A 238 -15.45 4.22 -17.42
C GLU A 238 -14.78 3.44 -16.28
N LEU A 239 -14.78 3.99 -15.07
CA LEU A 239 -14.26 3.29 -13.90
C LEU A 239 -15.15 2.09 -13.52
N GLN A 240 -16.47 2.23 -13.63
CA GLN A 240 -17.38 1.11 -13.38
C GLN A 240 -17.10 -0.06 -14.34
N GLN A 241 -16.77 0.20 -15.61
CA GLN A 241 -16.45 -0.87 -16.57
C GLN A 241 -15.30 -1.77 -16.11
N ILE A 242 -14.24 -1.20 -15.51
CA ILE A 242 -13.10 -1.96 -14.99
C ILE A 242 -13.32 -2.52 -13.58
N MET A 243 -14.47 -2.22 -12.97
CA MET A 243 -14.90 -2.78 -11.68
C MET A 243 -16.01 -3.81 -11.86
N ASP A 244 -16.66 -3.87 -13.03
CA ASP A 244 -17.85 -4.67 -13.29
C ASP A 244 -17.51 -6.14 -13.63
N LYS A 245 -18.56 -6.96 -13.69
CA LYS A 245 -18.48 -8.41 -13.89
C LYS A 245 -17.69 -8.85 -15.11
N PRO A 246 -17.87 -8.25 -16.31
CA PRO A 246 -17.12 -8.69 -17.49
C PRO A 246 -15.62 -8.54 -17.29
N TRP A 247 -15.19 -7.40 -16.74
CA TRP A 247 -13.77 -7.15 -16.50
C TRP A 247 -13.21 -8.14 -15.46
N LEU A 248 -13.91 -8.33 -14.33
CA LEU A 248 -13.45 -9.27 -13.31
C LEU A 248 -13.39 -10.72 -13.84
N ALA A 249 -14.38 -11.13 -14.63
CA ALA A 249 -14.41 -12.46 -15.21
C ALA A 249 -13.22 -12.68 -16.15
N ASP A 250 -12.97 -11.76 -17.07
CA ASP A 250 -11.97 -11.90 -18.14
C ASP A 250 -10.53 -11.73 -17.61
N HIS A 251 -10.33 -10.80 -16.67
CA HIS A 251 -8.98 -10.43 -16.23
C HIS A 251 -8.53 -11.12 -14.95
N ILE A 252 -9.45 -11.69 -14.17
CA ILE A 252 -9.12 -12.30 -12.88
C ILE A 252 -9.67 -13.72 -12.77
N LYS A 253 -10.99 -13.94 -12.90
CA LYS A 253 -11.56 -15.25 -12.53
C LYS A 253 -11.26 -16.36 -13.53
N ASN A 254 -11.35 -16.07 -14.82
CA ASN A 254 -11.32 -17.09 -15.87
C ASN A 254 -9.91 -17.24 -16.45
N GLY A 255 -9.30 -18.41 -16.28
CA GLY A 255 -8.04 -18.75 -16.93
C GLY A 255 -6.77 -18.29 -16.19
N HIS A 256 -6.89 -17.68 -15.01
CA HIS A 256 -5.76 -17.13 -14.24
C HIS A 256 -5.39 -17.97 -13.01
N GLY A 257 -5.69 -19.27 -13.04
CA GLY A 257 -5.25 -20.21 -12.02
C GLY A 257 -6.17 -20.30 -10.79
N PRO A 258 -5.87 -21.23 -9.86
CA PRO A 258 -6.78 -21.59 -8.77
C PRO A 258 -7.00 -20.46 -7.76
N LEU A 259 -5.99 -19.65 -7.46
CA LEU A 259 -6.12 -18.51 -6.54
C LEU A 259 -7.13 -17.48 -7.08
N CYS A 260 -7.00 -17.08 -8.34
CA CYS A 260 -7.88 -16.08 -8.93
C CYS A 260 -9.30 -16.63 -9.17
N ALA A 261 -9.43 -17.90 -9.55
CA ALA A 261 -10.73 -18.58 -9.65
C ALA A 261 -11.46 -18.72 -8.30
N ALA A 262 -10.75 -18.56 -7.17
CA ALA A 262 -11.34 -18.54 -5.84
C ALA A 262 -12.04 -17.23 -5.48
N TYR A 263 -11.92 -16.19 -6.32
CA TYR A 263 -12.50 -14.88 -6.03
C TYR A 263 -14.03 -14.99 -5.89
N PRO A 264 -14.59 -14.70 -4.71
CA PRO A 264 -15.94 -15.16 -4.38
C PRO A 264 -17.04 -14.24 -4.92
N GLN A 265 -16.72 -12.99 -5.26
CA GLN A 265 -17.69 -12.04 -5.79
C GLN A 265 -17.75 -12.03 -7.31
N GLU A 266 -18.80 -11.42 -7.85
CA GLU A 266 -19.06 -11.36 -9.29
C GLU A 266 -18.56 -10.07 -9.94
N TYR A 267 -18.23 -9.05 -9.15
CA TYR A 267 -17.65 -7.78 -9.57
C TYR A 267 -16.59 -7.35 -8.55
N THR A 268 -15.76 -6.39 -8.91
CA THR A 268 -14.70 -5.91 -8.02
C THR A 268 -15.33 -5.12 -6.87
N SER A 269 -15.27 -5.70 -5.68
CA SER A 269 -15.83 -5.13 -4.46
C SER A 269 -14.94 -5.59 -3.32
N GLU A 270 -13.93 -4.78 -3.00
CA GLU A 270 -12.85 -5.14 -2.10
C GLU A 270 -12.68 -3.99 -1.12
N GLY A 271 -13.56 -3.94 -0.13
CA GLY A 271 -13.64 -2.79 0.76
C GLY A 271 -12.35 -2.55 1.56
N ASP A 272 -11.59 -3.61 1.79
CA ASP A 272 -10.38 -3.57 2.60
C ASP A 272 -9.10 -3.40 1.79
N THR A 273 -9.16 -3.68 0.48
CA THR A 273 -8.02 -3.55 -0.44
C THR A 273 -7.32 -2.18 -0.37
N PRO A 274 -8.02 -1.04 -0.21
CA PRO A 274 -7.36 0.26 -0.01
C PRO A 274 -6.31 0.28 1.10
N SER A 275 -6.42 -0.55 2.14
CA SER A 275 -5.51 -0.54 3.29
C SER A 275 -4.08 -1.02 2.98
N PHE A 276 -3.91 -1.95 2.04
CA PHE A 276 -2.58 -2.44 1.65
C PHE A 276 -2.04 -1.77 0.39
N MET A 277 -2.87 -1.03 -0.34
CA MET A 277 -2.44 -0.26 -1.51
C MET A 277 -1.30 0.75 -1.26
N PRO A 278 -1.18 1.41 -0.08
CA PRO A 278 -0.03 2.25 0.26
C PRO A 278 1.31 1.50 0.30
N LEU A 279 1.25 0.17 0.48
CA LEU A 279 2.40 -0.69 0.67
C LEU A 279 2.98 -1.18 -0.66
N ILE A 280 2.25 -1.03 -1.77
CA ILE A 280 2.72 -1.48 -3.08
C ILE A 280 3.92 -0.65 -3.52
N ARG A 281 5.00 -1.33 -3.93
CA ARG A 281 6.28 -0.70 -4.31
C ARG A 281 6.24 -0.13 -5.73
N ASN A 282 5.20 0.63 -6.04
CA ASN A 282 5.03 1.32 -7.32
C ASN A 282 5.86 2.61 -7.42
N GLY A 283 6.58 3.01 -6.36
CA GLY A 283 7.46 4.18 -6.32
C GLY A 283 6.79 5.51 -5.93
N LEU A 284 5.53 5.49 -5.50
CA LEU A 284 4.88 6.63 -4.83
C LEU A 284 5.32 6.80 -3.36
N GLU A 285 5.88 5.74 -2.76
CA GLU A 285 6.45 5.69 -1.41
C GLU A 285 5.43 6.00 -0.29
N GLN A 286 4.14 5.76 -0.54
CA GLN A 286 3.03 6.12 0.37
C GLN A 286 3.13 5.48 1.76
N HIS A 287 3.71 4.28 1.90
CA HIS A 287 3.91 3.64 3.20
C HIS A 287 4.84 4.42 4.14
N THR A 288 5.71 5.31 3.62
CA THR A 288 6.64 6.09 4.45
C THR A 288 5.92 7.19 5.25
N ASP A 289 4.88 7.76 4.63
CA ASP A 289 3.94 8.72 5.22
C ASP A 289 2.67 8.67 4.36
N TYR A 290 1.56 8.25 4.95
CA TYR A 290 0.32 8.08 4.22
C TYR A 290 -0.17 9.38 3.56
N THR A 291 0.14 10.55 4.14
CA THR A 291 -0.28 11.86 3.62
C THR A 291 0.38 12.22 2.29
N LEU A 292 1.42 11.49 1.88
CA LEU A 292 2.01 11.60 0.54
C LEU A 292 0.99 11.24 -0.56
N GLY A 293 0.00 10.40 -0.24
CA GLY A 293 -1.02 9.95 -1.17
C GLY A 293 -0.51 8.94 -2.19
N GLY A 294 -1.41 8.08 -2.65
CA GLY A 294 -1.12 7.07 -3.65
C GLY A 294 -2.30 6.12 -3.83
N TRP A 295 -2.01 4.87 -4.21
CA TRP A 295 -3.04 3.88 -4.56
C TRP A 295 -4.04 3.62 -3.42
N GLY A 296 -3.66 3.83 -2.16
CA GLY A 296 -4.57 3.75 -1.01
C GLY A 296 -5.25 5.06 -0.63
N GLY A 297 -5.41 6.00 -1.57
CA GLY A 297 -5.95 7.32 -1.28
C GLY A 297 -4.93 8.27 -0.65
N ARG A 298 -5.38 9.40 -0.11
CA ARG A 298 -4.55 10.39 0.58
C ARG A 298 -5.27 10.87 1.83
N PRO A 299 -4.86 10.43 3.02
CA PRO A 299 -5.39 10.97 4.25
C PRO A 299 -4.81 12.34 4.62
N GLU A 300 -5.46 12.98 5.57
CA GLU A 300 -5.02 14.19 6.25
C GLU A 300 -5.12 14.00 7.77
N TYR A 301 -4.16 14.55 8.51
CA TYR A 301 -4.25 14.62 9.97
C TYR A 301 -5.45 15.46 10.38
N LYS A 302 -6.32 14.89 11.22
CA LYS A 302 -7.47 15.59 11.82
C LYS A 302 -7.15 16.08 13.22
N ASN A 303 -6.56 15.22 14.05
CA ASN A 303 -6.18 15.56 15.42
C ASN A 303 -4.99 14.71 15.88
N GLY A 304 -3.88 15.35 16.24
CA GLY A 304 -2.67 14.64 16.66
C GLY A 304 -2.22 13.62 15.60
N ASN A 305 -2.15 12.34 16.00
CA ASN A 305 -1.74 11.23 15.14
C ASN A 305 -2.92 10.50 14.46
N HIS A 306 -4.14 11.03 14.58
CA HIS A 306 -5.33 10.51 13.89
C HIS A 306 -5.52 11.18 12.54
N MET A 307 -5.65 10.34 11.52
CA MET A 307 -5.83 10.68 10.13
C MET A 307 -7.18 10.15 9.62
N GLN A 308 -7.77 10.89 8.69
CA GLN A 308 -8.97 10.49 7.94
C GLN A 308 -8.78 10.80 6.46
N ASP A 309 -9.68 10.30 5.61
CA ASP A 309 -9.66 10.57 4.17
C ASP A 309 -9.57 12.09 3.89
N GLY A 310 -8.59 12.46 3.07
CA GLY A 310 -8.42 13.81 2.54
C GLY A 310 -9.18 14.01 1.23
N ASN A 311 -8.87 15.09 0.53
CA ASN A 311 -9.49 15.41 -0.76
C ASN A 311 -8.42 15.66 -1.83
N ASP A 312 -8.56 15.06 -3.01
CA ASP A 312 -7.77 15.46 -4.17
C ASP A 312 -8.61 16.34 -5.11
N LEU A 313 -7.97 17.17 -5.93
CA LEU A 313 -8.66 18.09 -6.83
C LEU A 313 -9.06 17.39 -8.13
N LYS A 314 -10.36 17.09 -8.26
CA LYS A 314 -10.97 16.66 -9.52
C LYS A 314 -11.40 17.90 -10.30
N ASN A 315 -10.74 18.19 -11.42
CA ASN A 315 -11.01 19.38 -12.24
C ASN A 315 -10.96 20.70 -11.43
N GLY A 316 -10.08 20.77 -10.43
CA GLY A 316 -9.92 21.94 -9.57
C GLY A 316 -10.89 22.02 -8.39
N VAL A 317 -11.79 21.04 -8.22
CA VAL A 317 -12.72 20.95 -7.10
C VAL A 317 -12.28 19.82 -6.16
N PRO A 318 -12.20 20.06 -4.83
CA PRO A 318 -11.91 18.99 -3.87
C PRO A 318 -12.95 17.87 -3.92
N ASP A 319 -12.48 16.63 -3.98
CA ASP A 319 -13.31 15.43 -4.03
C ASP A 319 -12.61 14.31 -3.23
N SER A 320 -13.30 13.78 -2.22
CA SER A 320 -12.78 12.73 -1.34
C SER A 320 -12.72 11.36 -2.00
N HIS A 321 -13.50 11.11 -3.05
CA HIS A 321 -13.44 9.86 -3.81
C HIS A 321 -12.33 9.89 -4.85
N TYR A 322 -12.06 11.07 -5.42
CA TYR A 322 -11.05 11.22 -6.48
C TYR A 322 -9.65 10.81 -6.03
N THR A 323 -9.32 10.97 -4.74
CA THR A 323 -8.03 10.54 -4.20
C THR A 323 -7.79 9.04 -4.36
N PHE A 324 -8.85 8.22 -4.46
CA PHE A 324 -8.78 6.78 -4.77
C PHE A 324 -8.98 6.53 -6.27
N GLN A 325 -10.03 7.12 -6.86
CA GLN A 325 -10.45 6.87 -8.26
C GLN A 325 -9.34 7.07 -9.29
N ARG A 326 -8.51 8.10 -9.10
CA ARG A 326 -7.45 8.47 -10.05
C ARG A 326 -6.43 7.37 -10.29
N TRP A 327 -6.34 6.40 -9.37
CA TRP A 327 -5.37 5.30 -9.42
C TRP A 327 -5.97 3.99 -9.92
N LEU A 328 -7.31 3.85 -9.92
CA LEU A 328 -7.98 2.60 -10.27
C LEU A 328 -7.53 1.99 -11.61
N PRO A 329 -7.38 2.74 -12.71
CA PRO A 329 -6.91 2.14 -13.96
C PRO A 329 -5.54 1.48 -13.85
N ALA A 330 -4.60 2.12 -13.13
CA ALA A 330 -3.28 1.55 -12.91
C ALA A 330 -3.34 0.31 -12.00
N ILE A 331 -4.16 0.38 -10.94
CA ILE A 331 -4.33 -0.70 -9.97
C ILE A 331 -4.98 -1.93 -10.62
N GLN A 332 -5.98 -1.75 -11.48
CA GLN A 332 -6.65 -2.86 -12.15
C GLN A 332 -5.78 -3.52 -13.22
N ASN A 333 -5.02 -2.74 -13.99
CA ASN A 333 -4.04 -3.30 -14.91
C ASN A 333 -2.94 -4.08 -14.17
N ASP A 334 -2.45 -3.56 -13.06
CA ASP A 334 -1.45 -4.24 -12.23
C ASP A 334 -1.99 -5.56 -11.65
N TRP A 335 -3.26 -5.56 -11.23
CA TRP A 335 -3.93 -6.77 -10.75
C TRP A 335 -4.09 -7.82 -11.85
N ALA A 336 -4.54 -7.41 -13.04
CA ALA A 336 -4.68 -8.29 -14.19
C ALA A 336 -3.33 -8.91 -14.60
N ALA A 337 -2.25 -8.13 -14.65
CA ALA A 337 -0.92 -8.68 -14.95
C ALA A 337 -0.46 -9.70 -13.90
N ARG A 338 -0.74 -9.48 -12.60
CA ARG A 338 -0.44 -10.46 -11.55
C ARG A 338 -1.31 -11.71 -11.61
N ALA A 339 -2.54 -11.59 -12.11
CA ALA A 339 -3.37 -12.75 -12.43
C ALA A 339 -2.75 -13.55 -13.59
N ASP A 340 -2.24 -12.89 -14.64
CA ASP A 340 -1.48 -13.56 -15.70
C ASP A 340 -0.24 -14.29 -15.14
N TRP A 341 0.48 -13.70 -14.18
CA TRP A 341 1.64 -14.33 -13.52
C TRP A 341 1.29 -15.63 -12.77
N CYS A 342 0.03 -15.84 -12.39
CA CYS A 342 -0.38 -17.08 -11.72
C CYS A 342 -0.31 -18.29 -12.67
N VAL A 343 -0.44 -18.07 -13.98
CA VAL A 343 -0.48 -19.14 -15.00
C VAL A 343 0.66 -19.10 -16.00
N ALA A 344 1.30 -17.94 -16.18
CA ALA A 344 2.45 -17.79 -17.05
C ALA A 344 3.66 -18.56 -16.47
N ASP A 345 4.10 -19.58 -17.21
CA ASP A 345 5.17 -20.49 -16.80
C ASP A 345 6.56 -20.01 -17.24
N GLU A 346 6.66 -18.82 -17.82
CA GLU A 346 7.88 -18.16 -18.28
C GLU A 346 7.74 -16.65 -18.10
N TYR A 347 8.82 -15.97 -17.71
CA TYR A 347 8.84 -14.50 -17.53
C TYR A 347 8.26 -13.79 -18.75
N SER A 348 8.71 -14.13 -19.96
CA SER A 348 8.29 -13.48 -21.21
C SER A 348 6.82 -13.68 -21.62
N LYS A 349 6.02 -14.46 -20.88
CA LYS A 349 4.60 -14.73 -21.20
C LYS A 349 3.63 -13.79 -20.49
N ALA A 350 4.11 -12.87 -19.66
CA ALA A 350 3.30 -11.83 -19.04
C ALA A 350 4.08 -10.52 -18.96
N ASN A 351 3.35 -9.40 -18.83
CA ASN A 351 3.95 -8.08 -18.71
C ASN A 351 4.41 -7.79 -17.27
N HIS A 352 5.41 -6.92 -17.10
CA HIS A 352 5.91 -6.46 -15.80
C HIS A 352 6.02 -4.95 -15.75
N GLN A 353 5.94 -4.40 -14.53
CA GLN A 353 5.93 -2.97 -14.33
C GLN A 353 7.25 -2.35 -14.84
N PRO A 354 7.19 -1.18 -15.53
CA PRO A 354 8.40 -0.46 -15.85
C PRO A 354 9.08 0.01 -14.56
N VAL A 355 10.38 0.32 -14.62
CA VAL A 355 11.16 0.76 -13.46
C VAL A 355 11.45 2.26 -13.56
N ALA A 356 10.68 3.05 -12.82
CA ALA A 356 10.86 4.50 -12.73
C ALA A 356 12.10 4.88 -11.91
N ARG A 357 13.03 5.57 -12.57
CA ARG A 357 14.28 6.07 -11.97
C ARG A 357 14.55 7.48 -12.41
N ILE A 358 15.23 8.22 -11.55
CA ILE A 358 15.68 9.57 -11.82
C ILE A 358 17.18 9.70 -11.57
N LEU A 359 17.82 10.63 -12.26
CA LEU A 359 19.18 11.06 -11.94
C LEU A 359 19.16 12.00 -10.72
N GLY A 360 20.02 11.70 -9.74
CA GLY A 360 20.14 12.46 -8.50
C GLY A 360 19.14 12.04 -7.42
N GLU A 361 19.18 12.74 -6.29
CA GLU A 361 18.35 12.42 -5.12
C GLU A 361 16.87 12.70 -5.38
N SER A 362 16.00 11.94 -4.71
CA SER A 362 14.53 12.13 -4.80
C SER A 362 14.04 13.23 -3.86
N VAL A 363 14.74 13.48 -2.76
CA VAL A 363 14.48 14.61 -1.85
C VAL A 363 15.64 15.58 -1.99
N ARG A 364 15.35 16.85 -2.28
CA ARG A 364 16.39 17.88 -2.51
C ARG A 364 16.04 19.16 -1.76
N THR A 365 17.06 19.90 -1.37
CA THR A 365 16.90 21.29 -0.91
C THR A 365 17.28 22.23 -2.05
N VAL A 366 16.40 23.17 -2.37
CA VAL A 366 16.51 24.06 -3.54
C VAL A 366 16.18 25.50 -3.17
N ARG A 367 16.61 26.47 -3.99
CA ARG A 367 16.32 27.90 -3.79
C ARG A 367 15.22 28.42 -4.72
N PRO A 368 14.41 29.41 -4.30
CA PRO A 368 13.54 30.16 -5.19
C PRO A 368 14.25 30.61 -6.47
N GLY A 369 13.60 30.44 -7.62
CA GLY A 369 14.13 30.82 -8.93
C GLY A 369 15.19 29.86 -9.50
N GLU A 370 15.62 28.84 -8.74
CA GLU A 370 16.55 27.83 -9.23
C GLU A 370 15.93 27.03 -10.38
N LYS A 371 16.72 26.77 -11.42
CA LYS A 371 16.34 25.89 -12.52
C LYS A 371 16.71 24.46 -12.18
N ILE A 372 15.71 23.58 -12.07
CA ILE A 372 15.92 22.16 -11.79
C ILE A 372 15.63 21.34 -13.04
N ILE A 373 16.54 20.41 -13.34
CA ILE A 373 16.35 19.38 -14.36
C ILE A 373 15.91 18.09 -13.66
N LEU A 374 14.81 17.53 -14.14
CA LEU A 374 14.26 16.25 -13.74
C LEU A 374 14.58 15.26 -14.86
N ASP A 375 15.51 14.33 -14.62
CA ASP A 375 16.03 13.43 -15.66
C ASP A 375 15.66 11.98 -15.35
N ALA A 376 14.67 11.44 -16.07
CA ALA A 376 14.22 10.06 -16.01
C ALA A 376 14.93 9.11 -16.98
N SER A 377 16.01 9.55 -17.64
CA SER A 377 16.78 8.70 -18.58
C SER A 377 17.27 7.35 -18.03
N PRO A 378 17.52 7.16 -16.71
CA PRO A 378 17.86 5.84 -16.17
C PRO A 378 16.66 4.87 -16.03
N SER A 379 15.44 5.31 -16.33
CA SER A 379 14.25 4.46 -16.31
C SER A 379 14.28 3.46 -17.46
N PHE A 380 13.75 2.26 -17.23
CA PHE A 380 13.72 1.19 -18.21
C PHE A 380 12.51 0.29 -18.01
N ASP A 381 12.18 -0.49 -19.03
CA ASP A 381 11.17 -1.53 -18.98
C ASP A 381 11.87 -2.92 -19.01
N PRO A 382 11.57 -3.83 -18.08
CA PRO A 382 12.24 -5.13 -18.03
C PRO A 382 11.88 -6.03 -19.22
N ASP A 383 10.70 -5.86 -19.80
CA ASP A 383 10.21 -6.58 -20.98
C ASP A 383 10.62 -5.90 -22.29
N LYS A 384 11.32 -4.77 -22.20
CA LYS A 384 11.77 -3.91 -23.32
C LYS A 384 10.61 -3.26 -24.07
N ASN A 385 9.46 -3.10 -23.41
CA ASN A 385 8.39 -2.26 -23.91
C ASN A 385 8.85 -0.80 -24.04
N SER A 386 8.15 -0.05 -24.89
CA SER A 386 8.34 1.39 -25.02
C SER A 386 7.71 2.13 -23.84
N LEU A 387 8.37 3.18 -23.38
CA LEU A 387 7.94 3.97 -22.22
C LEU A 387 7.37 5.32 -22.63
N SER A 388 6.22 5.66 -22.07
CA SER A 388 5.67 7.02 -22.03
C SER A 388 6.00 7.67 -20.69
N TYR A 389 6.34 8.96 -20.71
CA TYR A 389 6.74 9.74 -19.54
C TYR A 389 5.68 10.80 -19.24
N GLN A 390 5.39 11.03 -17.97
CA GLN A 390 4.57 12.16 -17.55
C GLN A 390 5.05 12.71 -16.22
N TRP A 391 5.44 13.98 -16.21
CA TRP A 391 5.81 14.74 -15.03
C TRP A 391 4.66 15.66 -14.62
N TRP A 392 4.24 15.55 -13.36
CA TRP A 392 3.17 16.40 -12.85
C TRP A 392 3.38 16.77 -11.38
N GLN A 393 2.79 17.89 -10.97
CA GLN A 393 2.84 18.37 -9.59
C GLN A 393 1.71 17.74 -8.78
N TYR A 394 2.05 17.03 -7.71
CA TYR A 394 1.05 16.52 -6.75
C TYR A 394 0.80 17.57 -5.66
N ARG A 395 -0.02 18.57 -6.01
CA ARG A 395 -0.27 19.76 -5.17
C ARG A 395 -0.85 19.42 -3.81
N GLU A 396 -1.73 18.42 -3.77
CA GLU A 396 -2.47 18.02 -2.58
C GLU A 396 -1.59 17.30 -1.56
N ALA A 397 -0.48 16.71 -2.01
CA ALA A 397 0.54 16.10 -1.14
C ALA A 397 1.65 17.07 -0.72
N GLY A 398 1.82 18.20 -1.43
CA GLY A 398 2.84 19.21 -1.12
C GLY A 398 2.26 20.44 -0.44
N SER A 399 3.10 21.33 0.06
CA SER A 399 2.66 22.62 0.64
C SER A 399 2.76 23.79 -0.35
N VAL A 400 3.46 23.62 -1.47
CA VAL A 400 3.41 24.54 -2.61
C VAL A 400 2.13 24.31 -3.42
N GLN A 401 1.15 25.20 -3.24
CA GLN A 401 -0.17 25.13 -3.89
C GLN A 401 -0.21 25.83 -5.26
N THR A 402 0.71 26.75 -5.52
CA THR A 402 0.84 27.40 -6.83
C THR A 402 1.18 26.35 -7.88
N LYS A 403 0.46 26.38 -9.02
CA LYS A 403 0.76 25.51 -10.15
C LYS A 403 2.12 25.86 -10.73
N VAL A 404 3.05 24.91 -10.74
CA VAL A 404 4.37 25.05 -11.36
C VAL A 404 4.30 24.62 -12.81
N ALA A 405 4.87 25.44 -13.70
CA ALA A 405 5.05 25.06 -15.10
C ALA A 405 6.21 24.05 -15.21
N ILE A 406 5.91 22.88 -15.76
CA ILE A 406 6.89 21.83 -16.05
C ILE A 406 7.08 21.82 -17.57
N LYS A 407 8.25 22.23 -18.04
CA LYS A 407 8.60 22.17 -19.46
C LYS A 407 8.99 20.73 -19.82
N HIS A 408 8.62 20.27 -21.00
CA HIS A 408 8.90 18.91 -21.49
C HIS A 408 8.37 17.84 -20.51
N ALA A 409 7.16 18.08 -20.00
CA ALA A 409 6.55 17.22 -18.98
C ALA A 409 6.27 15.80 -19.48
N ASP A 410 6.18 15.59 -20.78
CA ASP A 410 5.96 14.32 -21.47
C ASP A 410 7.25 13.65 -21.96
N GLU A 411 8.42 14.21 -21.63
CA GLU A 411 9.72 13.71 -22.05
C GLU A 411 10.53 13.09 -20.89
N LYS A 412 11.60 12.37 -21.24
CA LYS A 412 12.58 11.84 -20.28
C LYS A 412 13.18 12.94 -19.40
N ARG A 413 13.38 14.13 -19.96
CA ARG A 413 14.00 15.27 -19.28
C ARG A 413 13.01 16.42 -19.22
N ALA A 414 12.53 16.72 -18.01
CA ALA A 414 11.68 17.86 -17.75
C ALA A 414 12.45 18.96 -17.01
N GLU A 415 11.98 20.20 -17.14
CA GLU A 415 12.57 21.35 -16.47
C GLU A 415 11.52 22.13 -15.68
N ILE A 416 11.91 22.60 -14.49
CA ILE A 416 11.11 23.52 -13.68
C ILE A 416 11.94 24.72 -13.25
N ILE A 417 11.26 25.82 -12.96
CA ILE A 417 11.80 26.90 -12.14
C ILE A 417 11.13 26.80 -10.77
N VAL A 418 11.95 26.73 -9.72
CA VAL A 418 11.45 26.61 -8.34
C VAL A 418 10.64 27.86 -7.98
N PRO A 419 9.39 27.72 -7.53
CA PRO A 419 8.56 28.87 -7.17
C PRO A 419 9.08 29.53 -5.88
N ASP A 420 8.80 30.83 -5.73
CA ASP A 420 9.17 31.60 -4.53
C ASP A 420 8.24 31.29 -3.35
N ASN A 421 8.52 30.16 -2.70
CA ASN A 421 7.75 29.64 -1.57
C ASN A 421 8.67 29.06 -0.48
N PRO A 422 9.54 29.88 0.13
CA PRO A 422 10.47 29.41 1.17
C PRO A 422 9.73 28.74 2.34
N GLY A 423 10.32 27.68 2.87
CA GLY A 423 9.76 26.83 3.93
C GLY A 423 8.68 25.85 3.47
N LYS A 424 8.39 25.76 2.17
CA LYS A 424 7.39 24.84 1.62
C LYS A 424 8.03 23.71 0.81
N GLN A 425 7.24 22.67 0.56
CA GLN A 425 7.63 21.49 -0.22
C GLN A 425 6.85 21.44 -1.53
N LEU A 426 7.58 21.31 -2.63
CA LEU A 426 7.02 21.05 -3.96
C LEU A 426 7.15 19.55 -4.26
N HIS A 427 6.02 18.90 -4.48
CA HIS A 427 5.94 17.47 -4.77
C HIS A 427 5.68 17.26 -6.25
N LEU A 428 6.57 16.51 -6.91
CA LEU A 428 6.50 16.17 -8.32
C LEU A 428 6.50 14.66 -8.48
N ILE A 429 5.74 14.15 -9.43
CA ILE A 429 5.64 12.74 -9.75
C ILE A 429 6.08 12.55 -11.19
N LEU A 430 7.05 11.67 -11.38
CA LEU A 430 7.22 10.96 -12.63
C LEU A 430 6.22 9.80 -12.64
N GLU A 431 5.39 9.74 -13.65
CA GLU A 431 4.57 8.58 -14.01
C GLU A 431 5.15 7.99 -15.29
N LEU A 432 5.48 6.69 -15.25
CA LEU A 432 5.85 5.90 -16.42
C LEU A 432 4.74 4.95 -16.75
N THR A 433 4.46 4.82 -18.04
CA THR A 433 3.55 3.81 -18.57
C THR A 433 4.27 3.05 -19.67
N ASP A 434 4.28 1.73 -19.60
CA ASP A 434 4.76 0.89 -20.69
C ASP A 434 3.72 0.79 -21.83
N ASN A 435 4.07 0.10 -22.91
CA ASN A 435 3.12 -0.28 -23.96
C ASN A 435 2.82 -1.80 -24.00
N GLY A 436 3.05 -2.52 -22.90
CA GLY A 436 2.76 -3.95 -22.76
C GLY A 436 1.26 -4.23 -22.63
N THR A 437 0.87 -5.47 -22.35
CA THR A 437 -0.56 -5.85 -22.19
C THR A 437 -0.75 -6.64 -20.89
N PRO A 438 -1.57 -6.13 -19.94
CA PRO A 438 -2.11 -4.76 -19.90
C PRO A 438 -0.98 -3.72 -19.75
N ASN A 439 -1.24 -2.44 -20.06
CA ASN A 439 -0.25 -1.38 -19.84
C ASN A 439 -0.03 -1.18 -18.35
N LEU A 440 1.22 -1.28 -17.89
CA LEU A 440 1.58 -1.12 -16.48
C LEU A 440 2.21 0.23 -16.20
N LYS A 441 2.02 0.69 -14.96
CA LYS A 441 2.55 1.97 -14.49
C LYS A 441 3.48 1.79 -13.31
N SER A 442 4.50 2.63 -13.27
CA SER A 442 5.29 2.89 -12.07
C SER A 442 5.57 4.38 -11.94
N TYR A 443 6.02 4.77 -10.76
CA TYR A 443 6.12 6.15 -10.36
C TYR A 443 7.47 6.45 -9.74
N LYS A 444 7.87 7.72 -9.77
CA LYS A 444 8.92 8.21 -8.89
C LYS A 444 8.54 9.57 -8.34
N ARG A 445 8.51 9.68 -7.01
CA ARG A 445 8.28 10.95 -6.31
C ARG A 445 9.58 11.74 -6.20
N VAL A 446 9.48 13.05 -6.43
CA VAL A 446 10.53 14.04 -6.17
C VAL A 446 9.98 15.11 -5.24
N ILE A 447 10.63 15.33 -4.11
CA ILE A 447 10.27 16.33 -3.10
C ILE A 447 11.36 17.40 -3.09
N LEU A 448 10.97 18.64 -3.37
CA LEU A 448 11.87 19.79 -3.34
C LEU A 448 11.51 20.67 -2.14
N ASN A 449 12.39 20.69 -1.13
CA ASN A 449 12.33 21.59 0.00
C ASN A 449 12.84 22.97 -0.43
N VAL A 450 11.94 23.95 -0.52
CA VAL A 450 12.25 25.31 -0.95
C VAL A 450 12.78 26.11 0.24
N ASN A 451 14.04 26.52 0.19
CA ASN A 451 14.73 27.26 1.26
C ASN A 451 14.97 28.73 0.92
#